data_AF-A0A4Y8V8F4-F1
#
_entry.id   AF-A0A4Y8V8F4-F1
#
_cell.length_a   1.000
_cell.length_b   1.000
_cell.length_c   1.000
_cell.angle_alpha   90.00
_cell.angle_beta   90.00
_cell.angle_gamma   90.00
#
_symmetry.space_group_name_H-M   'P 1'
#
loop_
_entity.id
_entity.type
_entity.pdbx_description
1 polymer ?
#
loop_
_entity_poly.entity_id
_entity_poly.type
_entity_poly.pdbx_seq_one_letter_code
_entity_poly.pdbx_strand_id
1 'polypeptide(L)'
;MPLLSRAQLSFFMGALWAPLLVTLAFSSYGLWIGEYSTFDSSETHWVYLLWFGMPGLLLFALWVSRTAKSRSEQQAVRMVWLAPLKFIPFYAVPWMLYGVCSLVAGPFDSAFMAYGWILLVPYLLIAGYFCAGLTVALYRIFF
;
A
#
# COMPACT_ATOMS: atom_id res chain seq x y z
N MET A 1 -18.06 -9.63 -22.75
CA MET A 1 -16.65 -9.95 -22.40
C MET A 1 -16.67 -11.10 -21.41
N PRO A 2 -15.85 -12.15 -21.59
CA PRO A 2 -15.79 -13.27 -20.66
C PRO A 2 -15.37 -12.79 -19.26
N LEU A 3 -15.97 -13.41 -18.25
CA LEU A 3 -15.58 -13.23 -16.85
C LEU A 3 -14.22 -13.90 -16.63
N LEU A 4 -13.45 -13.39 -15.66
CA LEU A 4 -12.17 -13.99 -15.26
C LEU A 4 -12.35 -15.47 -14.93
N SER A 5 -11.42 -16.31 -15.41
CA SER A 5 -11.33 -17.69 -14.96
C SER A 5 -10.92 -17.75 -13.49
N ARG A 6 -11.21 -18.86 -12.81
CA ARG A 6 -10.86 -19.04 -11.39
C ARG A 6 -9.36 -18.85 -11.13
N ALA A 7 -8.51 -19.29 -12.07
CA ALA A 7 -7.06 -19.17 -11.95
C ALA A 7 -6.59 -17.72 -12.12
N GLN A 8 -7.13 -16.99 -13.10
CA GLN A 8 -6.83 -15.56 -13.31
C GLN A 8 -7.28 -14.72 -12.11
N LEU A 9 -8.47 -15.00 -11.57
CA LEU A 9 -8.98 -14.33 -10.37
C LEU A 9 -8.10 -14.62 -9.14
N SER A 10 -7.64 -15.86 -8.97
CA SER A 10 -6.72 -16.23 -7.91
C SER A 10 -5.38 -15.51 -8.03
N PHE A 11 -4.84 -15.37 -9.25
CA PHE A 11 -3.62 -14.63 -9.51
C PHE A 11 -3.75 -13.15 -9.11
N PHE A 12 -4.80 -12.47 -9.57
CA PHE A 12 -5.03 -11.06 -9.20
C PHE A 12 -5.28 -10.87 -7.71
N MET A 13 -5.95 -11.82 -7.04
CA MET A 13 -6.11 -11.79 -5.58
C MET A 13 -4.76 -11.96 -4.88
N GLY A 14 -3.92 -12.91 -5.32
CA GLY A 14 -2.59 -13.09 -4.76
C GLY A 14 -1.75 -11.80 -4.88
N ALA A 15 -1.72 -11.20 -6.07
CA ALA A 15 -1.00 -9.95 -6.32
C ALA A 15 -1.55 -8.77 -5.51
N LEU A 16 -2.87 -8.72 -5.29
CA LEU A 16 -3.52 -7.67 -4.49
C LEU A 16 -3.17 -7.75 -3.00
N TRP A 17 -3.10 -8.96 -2.44
CA TRP A 17 -2.81 -9.17 -1.02
C TRP A 17 -1.31 -9.21 -0.71
N ALA A 18 -0.46 -9.44 -1.71
CA ALA A 18 0.98 -9.52 -1.53
C ALA A 18 1.61 -8.30 -0.83
N PRO A 19 1.27 -7.03 -1.18
CA PRO A 19 1.83 -5.88 -0.48
C PRO A 19 1.54 -5.90 1.02
N LEU A 20 0.31 -6.20 1.43
CA LEU A 20 -0.04 -6.31 2.86
C LEU A 20 0.76 -7.41 3.56
N LEU A 21 0.88 -8.58 2.93
CA LEU A 21 1.63 -9.71 3.50
C LEU A 21 3.12 -9.40 3.64
N VAL A 22 3.72 -8.75 2.64
CA VAL A 22 5.12 -8.31 2.68
C VAL A 22 5.34 -7.28 3.79
N THR A 23 4.45 -6.29 3.92
CA THR A 23 4.53 -5.30 5.00
C THR A 23 4.39 -5.96 6.37
N LEU A 24 3.44 -6.89 6.54
CA LEU A 24 3.28 -7.65 7.78
C LEU A 24 4.51 -8.51 8.11
N ALA A 25 5.09 -9.18 7.11
CA ALA A 25 6.29 -9.98 7.29
C ALA A 25 7.49 -9.13 7.71
N PHE A 26 7.70 -7.98 7.05
CA PHE A 26 8.78 -7.06 7.37
C PHE A 26 8.64 -6.51 8.80
N SER A 27 7.44 -6.05 9.18
CA SER A 27 7.19 -5.57 10.54
C SER A 27 7.29 -6.68 11.60
N SER A 28 6.88 -7.91 11.28
CA SER A 28 7.05 -9.04 12.21
C SER A 28 8.52 -9.42 12.38
N TYR A 29 9.31 -9.31 11.31
CA TYR A 29 10.76 -9.57 11.36
C TYR A 29 11.49 -8.53 12.21
N GLY A 30 11.23 -7.23 12.01
CA GLY A 30 11.81 -6.16 12.83
C GLY A 30 11.46 -6.29 14.31
N LEU A 31 10.24 -6.75 14.63
CA LEU A 31 9.78 -7.05 15.98
C LEU A 31 10.64 -8.18 16.59
N TRP A 32 10.87 -9.23 15.81
CA TRP A 32 11.59 -10.41 16.26
C TRP A 32 13.08 -10.15 16.53
N ILE A 33 13.75 -9.34 15.70
CA ILE A 33 15.17 -9.00 15.87
C ILE A 33 15.41 -7.90 16.90
N GLY A 34 14.35 -7.37 17.52
CA GLY A 34 14.45 -6.33 18.55
C GLY A 34 14.76 -4.93 18.00
N GLU A 35 14.55 -4.69 16.70
CA GLU A 35 14.78 -3.39 16.04
C GLU A 35 13.91 -2.28 16.66
N TYR A 36 12.82 -2.65 17.32
CA TYR A 36 11.88 -1.74 17.97
C TYR A 36 12.09 -1.59 19.49
N SER A 37 13.21 -2.12 20.03
CA SER A 37 13.51 -2.05 21.47
C SER A 37 14.18 -0.75 21.90
N THR A 38 14.71 0.03 20.96
CA THR A 38 15.37 1.33 21.20
C THR A 38 14.65 2.45 20.47
N PHE A 39 14.26 3.50 21.20
CA PHE A 39 13.54 4.67 20.68
C PHE A 39 14.52 5.63 19.98
N ASP A 40 15.21 5.16 18.95
CA ASP A 40 16.15 5.99 18.20
C ASP A 40 15.39 6.82 17.14
N SER A 41 15.68 8.11 17.11
CA SER A 41 14.71 9.13 16.70
C SER A 41 14.37 9.18 15.20
N SER A 42 15.08 8.47 14.33
CA SER A 42 14.84 8.48 12.87
C SER A 42 14.16 7.20 12.36
N GLU A 43 14.66 6.03 12.75
CA GLU A 43 14.10 4.70 12.42
C GLU A 43 12.66 4.55 12.92
N THR A 44 12.39 5.06 14.13
CA THR A 44 11.07 4.98 14.76
C THR A 44 9.96 5.63 13.90
N HIS A 45 10.27 6.72 13.18
CA HIS A 45 9.29 7.41 12.32
C HIS A 45 8.92 6.61 11.07
N TRP A 46 9.89 5.90 10.48
CA TRP A 46 9.66 5.02 9.32
C TRP A 46 8.87 3.76 9.69
N VAL A 47 9.08 3.26 10.91
CA VAL A 47 8.32 2.11 11.44
C VAL A 47 6.88 2.50 11.73
N TYR A 48 6.63 3.67 12.31
CA TYR A 48 5.27 4.19 12.45
C TYR A 48 4.61 4.37 11.08
N LEU A 49 5.35 4.89 10.08
CA LEU A 49 4.95 4.99 8.66
C LEU A 49 4.40 3.68 8.11
N LEU A 50 5.11 2.57 8.33
CA LEU A 50 4.65 1.23 7.92
C LEU A 50 3.40 0.77 8.69
N TRP A 51 3.38 0.92 10.01
CA TRP A 51 2.33 0.38 10.88
C TRP A 51 0.96 1.02 10.65
N PHE A 52 0.89 2.35 10.60
CA PHE A 52 -0.35 3.07 10.29
C PHE A 52 -0.77 2.92 8.82
N GLY A 53 0.15 2.48 7.97
CA GLY A 53 -0.10 2.08 6.60
C GLY A 53 -0.84 0.75 6.43
N MET A 54 -0.73 -0.17 7.40
CA MET A 54 -1.35 -1.50 7.33
C MET A 54 -2.88 -1.47 7.29
N PRO A 55 -3.59 -0.67 8.12
CA PRO A 55 -5.04 -0.52 7.99
C PRO A 55 -5.46 -0.02 6.60
N GLY A 56 -4.71 0.92 6.02
CA GLY A 56 -4.95 1.44 4.67
C GLY A 56 -4.80 0.35 3.60
N LEU A 57 -3.72 -0.44 3.67
CA LEU A 57 -3.48 -1.60 2.81
C LEU A 57 -4.58 -2.65 2.94
N LEU A 58 -5.01 -2.96 4.17
CA LEU A 58 -6.07 -3.91 4.46
C LEU A 58 -7.41 -3.43 3.88
N LEU A 59 -7.80 -2.19 4.12
CA LEU A 59 -9.04 -1.60 3.59
C LEU A 59 -9.03 -1.58 2.06
N PHE A 60 -7.90 -1.21 1.46
CA PHE A 60 -7.72 -1.24 0.02
C PHE A 60 -7.87 -2.66 -0.54
N ALA A 61 -7.18 -3.65 0.05
CA ALA A 61 -7.26 -5.04 -0.37
C ALA A 61 -8.68 -5.59 -0.24
N LEU A 62 -9.38 -5.32 0.86
CA LEU A 62 -10.77 -5.73 1.07
C LEU A 62 -11.72 -5.07 0.07
N TRP A 63 -11.56 -3.77 -0.19
CA TRP A 63 -12.40 -3.02 -1.11
C TRP A 63 -12.24 -3.50 -2.56
N VAL A 64 -10.99 -3.70 -3.01
CA VAL A 64 -10.70 -4.23 -4.35
C VAL A 64 -11.13 -5.69 -4.46
N SER A 65 -10.94 -6.50 -3.42
CA SER A 65 -11.39 -7.90 -3.42
C SER A 65 -12.90 -8.03 -3.62
N ARG A 66 -13.68 -7.16 -2.95
CA ARG A 66 -15.14 -7.11 -3.11
C ARG A 66 -15.56 -6.69 -4.51
N THR A 67 -14.86 -5.73 -5.11
CA THR A 67 -15.21 -5.17 -6.42
C THR A 67 -14.72 -5.99 -7.62
N ALA A 68 -13.79 -6.93 -7.40
CA ALA A 68 -13.20 -7.78 -8.45
C ALA A 68 -14.05 -9.00 -8.84
N LYS A 69 -14.97 -9.48 -7.98
CA LYS A 69 -15.75 -10.72 -8.20
C LYS A 69 -16.63 -10.74 -9.46
N SER A 70 -16.98 -9.59 -10.03
CA SER A 70 -17.90 -9.47 -11.17
C SER A 70 -17.26 -8.84 -12.42
N ARG A 71 -15.92 -8.80 -12.48
CA ARG A 71 -15.19 -8.05 -13.50
C ARG A 71 -14.70 -8.93 -14.64
N SER A 72 -14.69 -8.34 -15.83
CA SER A 72 -14.02 -8.91 -17.00
C SER A 72 -12.50 -8.69 -16.90
N GLU A 73 -11.76 -9.49 -17.64
CA GLU A 73 -10.29 -9.44 -17.69
C GLU A 73 -9.74 -8.03 -18.00
N GLN A 74 -10.28 -7.35 -19.01
CA GLN A 74 -9.84 -6.01 -19.38
C GLN A 74 -10.09 -4.99 -18.27
N GLN A 75 -11.16 -5.17 -17.49
CA GLN A 75 -11.44 -4.36 -16.31
C GLN A 75 -10.47 -4.66 -15.17
N ALA A 76 -10.08 -5.92 -14.98
CA ALA A 76 -9.11 -6.31 -13.95
C ALA A 76 -7.73 -5.71 -14.23
N VAL A 77 -7.23 -5.81 -15.47
CA VAL A 77 -5.97 -5.18 -15.88
C VAL A 77 -6.01 -3.67 -15.69
N ARG A 78 -7.12 -3.01 -16.05
CA ARG A 78 -7.31 -1.58 -15.81
C ARG A 78 -7.31 -1.22 -14.32
N MET A 79 -7.87 -2.08 -13.47
CA MET A 79 -7.84 -1.88 -12.02
C MET A 79 -6.41 -2.00 -11.46
N VAL A 80 -5.60 -2.93 -11.96
CA VAL A 80 -4.18 -3.05 -11.57
C VAL A 80 -3.41 -1.78 -11.94
N TRP A 81 -3.61 -1.23 -13.14
CA TRP A 81 -2.99 0.03 -13.55
C TRP A 81 -3.44 1.24 -12.73
N LEU A 82 -4.68 1.23 -12.22
CA LEU A 82 -5.21 2.31 -11.37
C LEU A 82 -4.94 2.08 -9.88
N ALA A 83 -4.45 0.91 -9.48
CA ALA A 83 -4.23 0.55 -8.09
C ALA A 83 -3.24 1.49 -7.39
N PRO A 84 -2.07 1.86 -7.97
CA PRO A 84 -1.13 2.79 -7.33
C PRO A 84 -1.76 4.15 -7.02
N LEU A 85 -2.57 4.67 -7.94
CA LEU A 85 -3.24 5.94 -7.77
C LEU A 85 -4.34 5.87 -6.70
N LYS A 86 -5.13 4.79 -6.73
CA LYS A 86 -6.20 4.56 -5.76
C LYS A 86 -5.70 4.24 -4.37
N PHE A 87 -4.48 3.73 -4.23
CA PHE A 87 -3.85 3.42 -2.96
C PHE A 87 -3.46 4.68 -2.19
N ILE A 88 -3.00 5.74 -2.87
CA ILE A 88 -2.54 6.97 -2.23
C ILE A 88 -3.57 7.54 -1.25
N PRO A 89 -4.85 7.70 -1.58
CA PRO A 89 -5.84 8.18 -0.61
C PRO A 89 -5.95 7.31 0.64
N PHE A 90 -5.86 5.98 0.52
CA PHE A 90 -5.97 5.07 1.66
C PHE A 90 -4.73 5.12 2.56
N TYR A 91 -3.58 5.47 1.99
CA TYR A 91 -2.31 5.48 2.70
C TYR A 91 -1.93 6.88 3.15
N ALA A 92 -1.82 7.86 2.25
CA ALA A 92 -1.37 9.22 2.54
C ALA A 92 -2.38 10.06 3.33
N VAL A 93 -3.70 9.91 3.13
CA VAL A 93 -4.70 10.78 3.79
C VAL A 93 -4.73 10.59 5.31
N PRO A 94 -4.76 9.36 5.87
CA PRO A 94 -4.64 9.17 7.32
C PRO A 94 -3.40 9.85 7.92
N TRP A 95 -2.29 9.85 7.18
CA TRP A 95 -1.05 10.47 7.61
C TRP A 95 -1.05 11.99 7.51
N MET A 96 -1.61 12.55 6.45
CA MET A 96 -1.79 13.99 6.35
C MET A 96 -2.72 14.50 7.45
N LEU A 97 -3.80 13.76 7.76
CA LEU A 97 -4.69 14.08 8.89
C LEU A 97 -3.95 14.01 10.23
N TYR A 98 -3.16 12.96 10.47
CA TYR A 98 -2.34 12.86 11.68
C TYR A 98 -1.35 14.02 11.79
N GLY A 99 -0.62 14.34 10.73
CA GLY A 99 0.34 15.45 10.70
C GLY A 99 -0.35 16.79 10.97
N VAL A 100 -1.52 17.05 10.41
CA VAL A 100 -2.31 18.26 10.66
C VAL A 100 -2.82 18.32 12.11
N CYS A 101 -3.32 17.21 12.67
CA CYS A 101 -3.73 17.17 14.08
C CYS A 101 -2.55 17.42 15.03
N SER A 102 -1.37 16.84 14.73
CA SER A 102 -0.15 17.01 15.51
C SER A 102 0.39 18.45 15.45
N LEU A 103 0.25 19.12 14.30
CA LEU A 103 0.57 20.55 14.14
C LEU A 103 -0.31 21.46 15.00
N VAL A 104 -1.57 21.07 15.24
CA VAL A 104 -2.50 21.82 16.09
C VAL A 104 -2.24 21.56 17.58
N ALA A 105 -1.79 20.35 17.93
CA ALA A 105 -1.65 19.89 19.31
C ALA A 105 -0.22 19.98 19.89
N GLY A 106 0.82 20.20 19.08
CA GLY A 106 2.22 20.07 19.51
C GLY A 106 3.25 20.91 18.73
N PRO A 107 4.55 20.72 19.00
CA PRO A 107 5.63 21.49 18.38
C PRO A 107 5.76 21.28 16.87
N PHE A 108 6.32 22.27 16.18
CA PHE A 108 6.51 22.30 14.71
C PHE A 108 7.33 21.15 14.12
N ASP A 109 8.12 20.41 14.92
CA ASP A 109 8.86 19.22 14.44
C ASP A 109 7.91 18.12 13.91
N SER A 110 6.64 18.13 14.33
CA SER A 110 5.59 17.26 13.80
C SER A 110 5.11 17.63 12.38
N ALA A 111 5.49 18.81 11.87
CA ALA A 111 5.19 19.25 10.50
C ALA A 111 5.83 18.37 9.43
N PHE A 112 6.98 17.77 9.73
CA PHE A 112 7.69 16.89 8.80
C PHE A 112 6.79 15.74 8.31
N MET A 113 5.92 15.21 9.16
CA MET A 113 4.96 14.18 8.78
C MET A 113 3.86 14.67 7.84
N ALA A 114 3.51 15.97 7.86
CA ALA A 114 2.52 16.54 6.94
C ALA A 114 3.11 16.81 5.55
N TYR A 115 4.34 17.32 5.48
CA TYR A 115 5.00 17.69 4.21
C TYR A 115 5.83 16.57 3.59
N GLY A 116 6.29 15.59 4.38
CA GLY A 116 7.08 14.45 3.91
C GLY A 116 6.36 13.64 2.82
N TRP A 117 5.02 13.61 2.82
CA TRP A 117 4.22 12.96 1.78
C TRP A 117 4.38 13.57 0.40
N ILE A 118 4.63 14.87 0.30
CA ILE A 118 4.84 15.53 -1.00
C ILE A 118 6.08 14.93 -1.67
N LEU A 119 7.12 14.65 -0.88
CA LEU A 119 8.34 13.99 -1.36
C LEU A 119 8.14 12.49 -1.56
N LEU A 120 7.34 11.84 -0.71
CA LEU A 120 7.21 10.38 -0.65
C LEU A 120 6.22 9.80 -1.68
N VAL A 121 5.17 10.55 -2.04
CA VAL A 121 4.16 10.15 -3.04
C VAL A 121 4.76 9.80 -4.40
N PRO A 122 5.69 10.60 -4.98
CA PRO A 122 6.39 10.23 -6.21
C PRO A 122 7.07 8.86 -6.14
N TYR A 123 7.78 8.57 -5.05
CA TYR A 123 8.46 7.27 -4.88
C TYR A 123 7.46 6.12 -4.76
N LEU A 124 6.36 6.32 -4.00
CA LEU A 124 5.29 5.33 -3.90
C LEU A 124 4.60 5.08 -5.24
N LEU A 125 4.40 6.11 -6.06
CA LEU A 125 3.85 5.96 -7.40
C LEU A 125 4.78 5.17 -8.31
N ILE A 126 6.07 5.51 -8.32
CA ILE A 126 7.07 4.80 -9.15
C ILE A 126 7.11 3.32 -8.75
N ALA A 127 7.27 3.02 -7.46
CA ALA A 127 7.28 1.65 -6.96
C ALA A 127 5.95 0.92 -7.23
N GLY A 128 4.82 1.60 -7.02
CA GLY A 128 3.49 1.05 -7.29
C GLY A 128 3.27 0.73 -8.77
N TYR A 129 3.68 1.61 -9.69
CA TYR A 129 3.59 1.37 -11.13
C TYR A 129 4.55 0.30 -11.62
N PHE A 130 5.74 0.21 -11.02
CA PHE A 130 6.65 -0.91 -11.28
C PHE A 130 6.00 -2.26 -10.90
N CYS A 131 5.42 -2.35 -9.70
CA CYS A 131 4.69 -3.55 -9.26
C CYS A 131 3.46 -3.84 -10.13
N ALA A 132 2.71 -2.82 -10.54
CA ALA A 132 1.56 -2.97 -11.44
C ALA A 132 2.00 -3.50 -12.82
N GLY A 133 3.09 -2.95 -13.38
CA GLY A 133 3.69 -3.40 -14.62
C GLY A 133 4.17 -4.86 -14.53
N LEU A 134 4.86 -5.22 -13.45
CA LEU A 134 5.29 -6.60 -13.20
C LEU A 134 4.09 -7.55 -13.12
N THR A 135 3.04 -7.16 -12.39
CA THR A 135 1.81 -7.97 -12.26
C THR A 135 1.16 -8.22 -13.62
N VAL A 136 1.07 -7.18 -14.47
CA VAL A 136 0.51 -7.30 -15.82
C VAL A 136 1.41 -8.12 -16.74
N ALA A 137 2.73 -7.98 -16.63
CA ALA A 137 3.69 -8.76 -17.42
C ALA A 137 3.59 -10.25 -17.06
N LEU A 138 3.63 -10.59 -15.77
CA LEU A 138 3.46 -11.96 -15.29
C LEU A 138 2.10 -12.53 -15.72
N TYR A 139 1.04 -11.74 -15.60
CA TYR A 139 -0.29 -12.16 -16.05
C TYR A 139 -0.28 -12.58 -17.52
N ARG A 140 0.28 -11.76 -18.42
CA ARG A 140 0.36 -12.04 -19.86
C ARG A 140 1.28 -13.19 -20.25
N ILE A 141 2.22 -13.57 -19.38
CA ILE A 141 3.14 -14.69 -19.62
C ILE A 141 2.45 -16.02 -19.27
N PHE A 142 1.66 -16.04 -18.20
CA PHE A 142 1.07 -17.26 -17.63
C PHE A 142 -0.40 -17.50 -18.01
N PHE A 143 -1.10 -16.49 -18.53
CA PHE A 143 -2.52 -16.54 -18.92
C PHE A 143 -2.76 -15.88 -20.27
#